data_AF-A0A2V2BWN0-F1
#
_entry.id   AF-A0A2V2BWN0-F1
#
_cell.length_a   1.000
_cell.length_b   1.000
_cell.length_c   1.000
_cell.angle_alpha   90.00
_cell.angle_beta   90.00
_cell.angle_gamma   90.00
#
_symmetry.space_group_name_H-M   'P 1'
#
loop_
_entity.id
_entity.type
_entity.pdbx_description
1 polymer ?
#
loop_
_entity_poly.entity_id
_entity_poly.type
_entity_poly.pdbx_seq_one_letter_code
_entity_poly.pdbx_strand_id
1 'polypeptide(L)'
;MTSTLETPIKPVRRGLKAKSPRQRKTNREEAKYWGLWGEIGRKFNLSAAEREAWRREITEEIFGGEYKSHRAFTHGDYDVVLGAIRELLARDELVISPLKIIRMYIDGEARRIAHLIDELDMPPAYIAAVSFGKFHTRHWRGALLAHELMQLFYTLSARKRAAERKGQTLAKTAKHRRTAREISDNCPF
;
A
#
# COMPACT_ATOMS: atom_id res chain seq x y z
N MET A 1 50.57 -28.51 -46.75
CA MET A 1 50.03 -29.01 -45.47
C MET A 1 49.45 -27.82 -44.72
N THR A 2 48.13 -27.70 -44.74
CA THR A 2 47.35 -26.57 -44.20
C THR A 2 47.15 -26.72 -42.70
N SER A 3 47.61 -25.75 -41.92
CA SER A 3 47.37 -25.67 -40.48
C SER A 3 46.08 -24.89 -40.24
N THR A 4 45.04 -25.58 -39.78
CA THR A 4 43.76 -24.99 -39.38
C THR A 4 43.86 -24.62 -37.90
N LEU A 5 43.82 -23.32 -37.60
CA LEU A 5 43.78 -22.81 -36.22
C LEU A 5 42.36 -22.98 -35.67
N GLU A 6 42.17 -23.93 -34.76
CA GLU A 6 40.96 -24.05 -33.94
C GLU A 6 40.87 -22.84 -33.00
N THR A 7 39.75 -22.11 -33.08
CA THR A 7 39.41 -21.08 -32.09
C THR A 7 38.48 -21.69 -31.03
N PRO A 8 38.74 -21.50 -29.73
CA PRO A 8 37.89 -22.07 -28.70
C PRO A 8 36.59 -21.25 -28.58
N ILE A 9 35.46 -21.92 -28.77
CA ILE A 9 34.12 -21.38 -28.55
C ILE A 9 33.98 -21.03 -27.07
N LYS A 10 34.03 -19.72 -26.74
CA LYS A 10 33.73 -19.25 -25.38
C LYS A 10 32.23 -19.45 -25.09
N PRO A 11 31.85 -20.05 -23.96
CA PRO A 11 30.44 -20.17 -23.59
C PRO A 11 29.89 -18.79 -23.28
N VAL A 12 28.89 -18.35 -24.06
CA VAL A 12 28.08 -17.15 -23.79
C VAL A 12 27.34 -17.41 -22.48
N ARG A 13 27.89 -16.96 -21.36
CA ARG A 13 27.16 -16.88 -20.09
C ARG A 13 26.00 -15.92 -20.30
N ARG A 14 24.78 -16.45 -20.50
CA ARG A 14 23.54 -15.69 -20.47
C ARG A 14 23.49 -14.96 -19.13
N GLY A 15 23.81 -13.67 -19.13
CA GLY A 15 23.70 -12.83 -17.95
C GLY A 15 22.23 -12.79 -17.54
N LEU A 16 21.87 -13.52 -16.49
CA LEU A 16 20.59 -13.35 -15.82
C LEU A 16 20.58 -11.92 -15.28
N LYS A 17 19.90 -11.00 -15.99
CA LYS A 17 19.73 -9.62 -15.54
C LYS A 17 19.17 -9.68 -14.12
N ALA A 18 19.95 -9.18 -13.16
CA ALA A 18 19.53 -9.11 -11.78
C ALA A 18 18.25 -8.26 -11.71
N LYS A 19 17.12 -8.89 -11.35
CA LYS A 19 15.84 -8.18 -11.18
C LYS A 19 16.02 -7.02 -10.22
N SER A 20 15.41 -5.88 -10.52
CA SER A 20 15.48 -4.70 -9.65
C SER A 20 14.88 -5.00 -8.27
N PRO A 21 15.29 -4.31 -7.19
CA PRO A 21 14.75 -4.53 -5.85
C PRO A 21 13.22 -4.45 -5.79
N ARG A 22 12.63 -3.51 -6.55
CA ARG A 22 11.17 -3.35 -6.68
C ARG A 22 10.53 -4.59 -7.31
N GLN A 23 11.08 -5.09 -8.42
CA GLN A 23 10.60 -6.32 -9.06
C GLN A 23 10.77 -7.54 -8.15
N ARG A 24 11.85 -7.63 -7.36
CA ARG A 24 12.04 -8.72 -6.40
C ARG A 24 10.97 -8.69 -5.30
N LYS A 25 10.63 -7.50 -4.79
CA LYS A 25 9.61 -7.35 -3.75
C LYS A 25 8.22 -7.71 -4.26
N THR A 26 7.82 -7.22 -5.43
CA THR A 26 6.54 -7.58 -6.07
C THR A 26 6.45 -9.09 -6.31
N ASN A 27 7.52 -9.75 -6.77
CA ASN A 27 7.52 -11.21 -6.92
C ASN A 27 7.35 -11.97 -5.60
N ARG A 28 7.82 -11.43 -4.47
CA ARG A 28 7.62 -12.05 -3.14
C ARG A 28 6.18 -11.88 -2.66
N GLU A 29 5.60 -10.71 -2.87
CA GLU A 29 4.20 -10.43 -2.52
C GLU A 29 3.25 -11.29 -3.36
N GLU A 30 3.51 -11.41 -4.66
CA GLU A 30 2.77 -12.28 -5.56
C GLU A 30 2.90 -13.75 -5.18
N ALA A 31 4.11 -14.23 -4.85
CA ALA A 31 4.31 -15.59 -4.35
C ALA A 31 3.53 -15.83 -3.06
N LYS A 32 3.52 -14.86 -2.14
CA LYS A 32 2.75 -14.94 -0.89
C LYS A 32 1.25 -14.94 -1.15
N TYR A 33 0.77 -14.11 -2.07
CA TYR A 33 -0.62 -14.05 -2.50
C TYR A 33 -1.10 -15.43 -2.98
N TRP A 34 -0.36 -16.04 -3.90
CA TRP A 34 -0.71 -17.37 -4.41
C TRP A 34 -0.57 -18.47 -3.35
N GLY A 35 0.42 -18.37 -2.47
CA GLY A 35 0.58 -19.28 -1.33
C GLY A 35 -0.64 -19.29 -0.41
N LEU A 36 -1.13 -18.11 -0.02
CA LEU A 36 -2.32 -17.98 0.84
C LEU A 36 -3.60 -18.47 0.15
N TRP A 37 -3.77 -18.24 -1.16
CA TRP A 37 -4.89 -18.84 -1.89
C TRP A 37 -4.81 -20.36 -1.94
N GLY A 38 -3.60 -20.92 -2.02
CA GLY A 38 -3.37 -22.35 -1.85
C GLY A 38 -3.79 -22.87 -0.48
N GLU A 39 -3.49 -22.11 0.59
CA GLU A 39 -3.91 -22.41 1.96
C GLU A 39 -5.43 -22.33 2.13
N ILE A 40 -6.08 -21.30 1.59
CA ILE A 40 -7.55 -21.16 1.60
C ILE A 40 -8.21 -22.37 0.94
N GLY A 41 -7.74 -22.74 -0.26
CA GLY A 41 -8.28 -23.88 -0.98
C GLY A 41 -8.19 -25.18 -0.17
N ARG A 42 -7.08 -25.40 0.53
CA ARG A 42 -6.92 -26.54 1.43
C ARG A 42 -7.80 -26.46 2.68
N LYS A 43 -7.84 -25.29 3.34
CA LYS A 43 -8.56 -25.10 4.61
C LYS A 43 -10.07 -25.29 4.44
N PHE A 44 -10.63 -24.75 3.37
CA PHE A 44 -12.07 -24.78 3.11
C PHE A 44 -12.47 -25.85 2.09
N ASN A 45 -11.56 -26.74 1.70
CA ASN A 45 -11.78 -27.83 0.74
C ASN A 45 -12.42 -27.36 -0.58
N LEU A 46 -11.93 -26.25 -1.13
CA LEU A 46 -12.47 -25.64 -2.35
C LEU A 46 -11.89 -26.29 -3.60
N SER A 47 -12.74 -26.49 -4.62
CA SER A 47 -12.28 -26.78 -5.97
C SER A 47 -11.50 -25.61 -6.56
N ALA A 48 -10.76 -25.85 -7.65
CA ALA A 48 -10.04 -24.79 -8.35
C ALA A 48 -10.98 -23.69 -8.86
N ALA A 49 -12.19 -24.05 -9.29
CA ALA A 49 -13.19 -23.11 -9.78
C ALA A 49 -13.78 -22.26 -8.65
N GLU A 50 -14.13 -22.86 -7.52
CA GLU A 50 -14.65 -22.14 -6.34
C GLU A 50 -13.60 -21.18 -5.76
N ARG A 51 -12.35 -21.64 -5.68
CA ARG A 51 -11.24 -20.78 -5.23
C ARG A 51 -11.06 -19.57 -6.15
N GLU A 52 -11.15 -19.76 -7.46
CA GLU A 52 -11.05 -18.66 -8.42
C GLU A 52 -12.24 -17.71 -8.34
N ALA A 53 -13.45 -18.24 -8.13
CA ALA A 53 -14.65 -17.44 -7.90
C ALA A 53 -14.50 -16.58 -6.64
N TRP A 54 -14.11 -17.17 -5.51
CA TRP A 54 -13.83 -16.44 -4.28
C TRP A 54 -12.74 -15.39 -4.46
N ARG A 55 -11.65 -15.74 -5.16
CA ARG A 55 -10.57 -14.81 -5.47
C ARG A 55 -11.07 -13.59 -6.22
N ARG A 56 -11.87 -13.81 -7.25
CA ARG A 56 -12.44 -12.74 -8.07
C ARG A 56 -13.38 -11.87 -7.25
N GLU A 57 -14.34 -12.48 -6.56
CA GLU A 57 -15.36 -11.81 -5.77
C GLU A 57 -14.75 -10.94 -4.66
N ILE A 58 -13.79 -11.49 -3.91
CA ILE A 58 -13.08 -10.76 -2.86
C ILE A 58 -12.22 -9.62 -3.43
N THR A 59 -11.60 -9.85 -4.58
CA THR A 59 -10.78 -8.81 -5.24
C THR A 59 -11.67 -7.66 -5.71
N GLU A 60 -12.78 -7.96 -6.38
CA GLU A 60 -13.76 -6.95 -6.82
C GLU A 60 -14.29 -6.15 -5.63
N GLU A 61 -14.64 -6.81 -4.51
CA GLU A 61 -15.08 -6.12 -3.28
C GLU A 61 -14.02 -5.14 -2.74
N ILE A 62 -12.74 -5.54 -2.67
CA ILE A 62 -11.64 -4.70 -2.18
C ILE A 62 -11.42 -3.45 -3.06
N PHE A 63 -11.66 -3.59 -4.36
CA PHE A 63 -11.47 -2.52 -5.35
C PHE A 63 -12.79 -1.83 -5.74
N GLY A 64 -13.83 -1.91 -4.91
CA GLY A 64 -15.06 -1.14 -5.11
C GLY A 64 -15.96 -1.64 -6.25
N GLY A 65 -15.94 -2.94 -6.51
CA GLY A 65 -16.71 -3.61 -7.57
C GLY A 65 -15.95 -3.75 -8.89
N GLU A 66 -14.73 -3.23 -9.00
CA GLU A 66 -13.93 -3.33 -10.22
C GLU A 66 -12.95 -4.51 -10.17
N TYR A 67 -12.89 -5.28 -11.27
CA TYR A 67 -11.90 -6.33 -11.39
C TYR A 67 -10.51 -5.76 -11.65
N LYS A 68 -9.58 -6.02 -10.73
CA LYS A 68 -8.16 -5.71 -10.87
C LYS A 68 -7.32 -6.97 -10.89
N SER A 69 -6.52 -7.15 -11.94
CA SER A 69 -5.59 -8.28 -12.04
C SER A 69 -4.45 -8.14 -11.02
N HIS A 70 -4.05 -9.25 -10.38
CA HIS A 70 -2.92 -9.32 -9.45
C HIS A 70 -1.61 -8.80 -10.06
N ARG A 71 -1.44 -8.94 -11.38
CA ARG A 71 -0.26 -8.41 -12.11
C ARG A 71 -0.19 -6.88 -12.09
N ALA A 72 -1.33 -6.21 -11.89
CA ALA A 72 -1.45 -4.76 -11.80
C ALA A 72 -1.47 -4.24 -10.35
N PHE A 73 -1.31 -5.12 -9.36
CA PHE A 73 -1.30 -4.71 -7.95
C PHE A 73 -0.04 -3.90 -7.63
N THR A 74 -0.26 -2.76 -6.99
CA THR A 74 0.79 -1.99 -6.33
C THR A 74 1.12 -2.61 -4.96
N HIS A 75 2.21 -2.17 -4.32
CA HIS A 75 2.53 -2.62 -2.96
C HIS A 75 1.38 -2.34 -1.97
N GLY A 76 0.73 -1.18 -2.06
CA GLY A 76 -0.41 -0.85 -1.19
C GLY A 76 -1.63 -1.73 -1.46
N ASP A 77 -1.82 -2.15 -2.71
CA ASP A 77 -2.88 -3.10 -3.06
C ASP A 77 -2.61 -4.47 -2.43
N TYR A 78 -1.36 -4.96 -2.52
CA TYR A 78 -0.96 -6.20 -1.87
C TYR A 78 -1.12 -6.14 -0.36
N ASP A 79 -0.80 -5.03 0.31
CA ASP A 79 -0.95 -4.94 1.77
C ASP A 79 -2.40 -5.13 2.21
N VAL A 80 -3.35 -4.48 1.53
CA VAL A 80 -4.78 -4.60 1.83
C VAL A 80 -5.30 -5.99 1.48
N VAL A 81 -4.98 -6.49 0.27
CA VAL A 81 -5.44 -7.81 -0.19
C VAL A 81 -4.89 -8.94 0.67
N LEU A 82 -3.59 -8.92 0.99
CA LEU A 82 -2.97 -9.95 1.83
C LEU A 82 -3.49 -9.90 3.27
N GLY A 83 -3.79 -8.71 3.78
CA GLY A 83 -4.41 -8.58 5.10
C GLY A 83 -5.82 -9.16 5.13
N ALA A 84 -6.64 -8.83 4.13
CA ALA A 84 -8.00 -9.37 3.98
C ALA A 84 -8.01 -10.91 3.86
N ILE A 85 -7.10 -11.47 3.05
CA ILE A 85 -6.93 -12.92 2.89
C ILE A 85 -6.50 -13.59 4.20
N ARG A 86 -5.61 -12.97 4.98
CA ARG A 86 -5.21 -13.49 6.29
C ARG A 86 -6.35 -13.48 7.29
N GLU A 87 -7.17 -12.43 7.27
CA GLU A 87 -8.35 -12.33 8.11
C GLU A 87 -9.35 -13.43 7.80
N LEU A 88 -9.51 -13.77 6.52
CA LEU A 88 -10.32 -14.92 6.10
C LEU A 88 -9.73 -16.26 6.57
N LEU A 89 -8.40 -16.43 6.43
CA LEU A 89 -7.69 -17.63 6.89
C LEU A 89 -7.70 -17.80 8.40
N ALA A 90 -7.83 -16.72 9.18
CA ALA A 90 -7.90 -16.77 10.64
C ALA A 90 -9.25 -17.32 11.16
N ARG A 91 -10.22 -17.59 10.28
CA ARG A 91 -11.55 -18.08 10.66
C ARG A 91 -11.58 -19.59 10.77
N ASP A 92 -12.03 -20.11 11.90
CA ASP A 92 -11.95 -21.54 12.24
C ASP A 92 -13.00 -22.41 11.53
N GLU A 93 -14.14 -21.84 11.16
CA GLU A 93 -15.25 -22.56 10.50
C GLU A 93 -15.43 -22.16 9.04
N LEU A 94 -16.15 -23.00 8.28
CA LEU A 94 -16.57 -22.71 6.91
C LEU A 94 -17.36 -21.39 6.91
N VAL A 95 -16.74 -20.35 6.38
CA VAL A 95 -17.32 -19.02 6.41
C VAL A 95 -18.55 -19.00 5.51
N ILE A 96 -19.74 -18.87 6.11
CA ILE A 96 -21.03 -18.81 5.38
C ILE A 96 -21.03 -17.66 4.36
N SER A 97 -20.34 -16.55 4.65
CA SER A 97 -20.16 -15.43 3.71
C SER A 97 -18.76 -14.82 3.83
N PRO A 98 -17.79 -15.24 2.98
CA PRO A 98 -16.43 -14.70 2.95
C PRO A 98 -16.44 -13.17 2.78
N LEU A 99 -17.33 -12.67 1.92
CA LEU A 99 -17.49 -11.24 1.68
C LEU A 99 -17.80 -10.42 2.92
N LYS A 100 -18.65 -10.93 3.84
CA LYS A 100 -18.97 -10.19 5.07
C LYS A 100 -17.72 -9.95 5.92
N ILE A 101 -16.85 -10.95 6.01
CA ILE A 101 -15.59 -10.85 6.76
C ILE A 101 -14.66 -9.85 6.09
N ILE A 102 -14.55 -9.92 4.76
CA ILE A 102 -13.72 -9.00 3.99
C ILE A 102 -14.22 -7.56 4.12
N ARG A 103 -15.53 -7.30 4.05
CA ARG A 103 -16.11 -5.97 4.25
C ARG A 103 -15.77 -5.41 5.63
N MET A 104 -15.98 -6.20 6.69
CA MET A 104 -15.64 -5.78 8.06
C MET A 104 -14.16 -5.45 8.21
N TYR A 105 -13.28 -6.25 7.56
CA TYR A 105 -11.85 -5.98 7.52
C TYR A 105 -11.56 -4.66 6.80
N ILE A 106 -12.06 -4.46 5.58
CA ILE A 106 -11.81 -3.25 4.77
C ILE A 106 -12.24 -1.99 5.52
N ASP A 107 -13.40 -2.01 6.17
CA ASP A 107 -13.90 -0.87 6.94
C ASP A 107 -13.00 -0.56 8.15
N GLY A 108 -12.56 -1.61 8.87
CA GLY A 108 -11.61 -1.47 9.97
C GLY A 108 -10.24 -0.97 9.49
N GLU A 109 -9.77 -1.50 8.38
CA GLU A 109 -8.52 -1.16 7.71
C GLU A 109 -8.50 0.31 7.28
N ALA A 110 -9.56 0.78 6.64
CA ALA A 110 -9.73 2.18 6.24
C ALA A 110 -9.64 3.12 7.45
N ARG A 111 -10.33 2.78 8.56
CA ARG A 111 -10.24 3.55 9.81
C ARG A 111 -8.83 3.57 10.38
N ARG A 112 -8.14 2.42 10.40
CA ARG A 112 -6.77 2.33 10.92
C ARG A 112 -5.79 3.15 10.08
N ILE A 113 -5.87 3.06 8.75
CA ILE A 113 -4.98 3.83 7.86
C ILE A 113 -5.26 5.33 7.99
N ALA A 114 -6.53 5.73 8.12
CA ALA A 114 -6.86 7.13 8.36
C ALA A 114 -6.23 7.66 9.66
N HIS A 115 -6.21 6.84 10.71
CA HIS A 115 -5.50 7.17 11.95
C HIS A 115 -3.99 7.30 11.74
N LEU A 116 -3.36 6.36 11.02
CA LEU A 116 -1.93 6.46 10.68
C LEU A 116 -1.59 7.71 9.87
N ILE A 117 -2.50 8.18 9.00
CA ILE A 117 -2.34 9.45 8.28
C ILE A 117 -2.39 10.63 9.25
N ASP A 118 -3.28 10.61 10.25
CA ASP A 118 -3.35 11.67 11.26
C ASP A 118 -2.08 11.73 12.12
N GLU A 119 -1.50 10.58 12.47
CA GLU A 119 -0.25 10.47 13.22
C GLU A 119 0.98 11.04 12.46
N LEU A 120 0.88 11.24 11.15
CA LEU A 120 1.92 11.96 10.41
C LEU A 120 2.01 13.44 10.80
N ASP A 121 1.00 13.97 11.51
CA ASP A 121 0.90 15.34 12.01
C ASP A 121 1.10 16.40 10.91
N MET A 122 0.62 16.13 9.70
CA MET A 122 0.67 17.08 8.60
C MET A 122 -0.54 18.02 8.59
N PRO A 123 -0.43 19.25 8.05
CA PRO A 123 -1.57 20.13 7.87
C PRO A 123 -2.71 19.44 7.08
N PRO A 124 -3.96 19.45 7.57
CA PRO A 124 -5.08 18.81 6.88
C PRO A 124 -5.28 19.31 5.44
N ALA A 125 -5.06 20.60 5.19
CA ALA A 125 -5.12 21.19 3.85
C ALA A 125 -4.04 20.62 2.91
N TYR A 126 -2.85 20.31 3.43
CA TYR A 126 -1.79 19.68 2.66
C TYR A 126 -2.16 18.24 2.28
N ILE A 127 -2.66 17.45 3.25
CA ILE A 127 -3.12 16.09 3.02
C ILE A 127 -4.22 16.07 1.95
N ALA A 128 -5.20 16.97 2.05
CA ALA A 128 -6.28 17.11 1.07
C ALA A 128 -5.76 17.48 -0.33
N ALA A 129 -4.74 18.35 -0.42
CA ALA A 129 -4.11 18.70 -1.69
C ALA A 129 -3.36 17.51 -2.33
N VAL A 130 -2.64 16.73 -1.52
CA VAL A 130 -1.96 15.50 -1.99
C VAL A 130 -2.98 14.46 -2.46
N SER A 131 -4.05 14.28 -1.69
CA SER A 131 -5.15 13.39 -2.07
C SER A 131 -5.77 13.82 -3.40
N PHE A 132 -6.09 15.10 -3.57
CA PHE A 132 -6.67 15.60 -4.81
C PHE A 132 -5.75 15.41 -6.02
N GLY A 133 -4.45 15.64 -5.84
CA GLY A 133 -3.48 15.46 -6.91
C GLY A 133 -3.33 14.01 -7.39
N LYS A 134 -3.72 13.02 -6.59
CA LYS A 134 -3.55 11.59 -6.92
C LYS A 134 -4.88 10.86 -7.18
N PHE A 135 -5.91 11.16 -6.41
CA PHE A 135 -7.20 10.47 -6.41
C PHE A 135 -8.36 11.40 -6.80
N HIS A 136 -8.06 12.63 -7.21
CA HIS A 136 -9.04 13.62 -7.64
C HIS A 136 -10.12 13.97 -6.60
N THR A 137 -9.88 13.66 -5.32
CA THR A 137 -10.74 14.06 -4.20
C THR A 137 -9.95 14.71 -3.07
N ARG A 138 -10.51 15.79 -2.50
CA ARG A 138 -9.99 16.42 -1.27
C ARG A 138 -10.54 15.74 -0.01
N HIS A 139 -11.69 15.06 -0.12
CA HIS A 139 -12.36 14.37 0.97
C HIS A 139 -11.77 12.97 1.15
N TRP A 140 -10.49 12.90 1.47
CA TRP A 140 -9.77 11.63 1.56
C TRP A 140 -10.35 10.69 2.64
N ARG A 141 -10.92 11.27 3.71
CA ARG A 141 -11.55 10.52 4.79
C ARG A 141 -12.97 10.09 4.37
N GLY A 142 -13.19 8.79 4.28
CA GLY A 142 -14.50 8.20 3.97
C GLY A 142 -14.87 8.16 2.48
N ALA A 143 -14.17 8.89 1.60
CA ALA A 143 -14.38 8.76 0.15
C ALA A 143 -13.38 7.81 -0.53
N LEU A 144 -12.17 7.67 0.03
CA LEU A 144 -11.16 6.76 -0.50
C LEU A 144 -11.36 5.35 0.03
N LEU A 145 -11.14 4.36 -0.85
CA LEU A 145 -11.07 2.95 -0.48
C LEU A 145 -9.82 2.67 0.37
N ALA A 146 -9.82 1.57 1.13
CA ALA A 146 -8.70 1.23 2.02
C ALA A 146 -7.35 1.15 1.29
N HIS A 147 -7.32 0.60 0.07
CA HIS A 147 -6.09 0.52 -0.72
C HIS A 147 -5.62 1.90 -1.21
N GLU A 148 -6.54 2.80 -1.55
CA GLU A 148 -6.23 4.18 -1.92
C GLU A 148 -5.71 4.99 -0.72
N LEU A 149 -6.34 4.82 0.45
CA LEU A 149 -5.85 5.36 1.72
C LEU A 149 -4.44 4.88 2.02
N MET A 150 -4.13 3.59 1.82
CA MET A 150 -2.79 3.05 2.03
C MET A 150 -1.78 3.68 1.07
N GLN A 151 -2.17 3.83 -0.20
CA GLN A 151 -1.34 4.53 -1.19
C GLN A 151 -1.13 6.02 -0.86
N LEU A 152 -2.14 6.69 -0.29
CA LEU A 152 -2.03 8.06 0.21
C LEU A 152 -1.05 8.12 1.39
N PHE A 153 -1.20 7.24 2.37
CA PHE A 153 -0.30 7.12 3.52
C PHE A 153 1.16 6.94 3.10
N TYR A 154 1.44 6.05 2.15
CA TYR A 154 2.80 5.88 1.61
C TYR A 154 3.34 7.12 0.92
N THR A 155 2.49 7.82 0.18
CA THR A 155 2.86 9.06 -0.49
C THR A 155 3.22 10.15 0.52
N LEU A 156 2.40 10.33 1.55
CA LEU A 156 2.64 11.30 2.63
C LEU A 156 3.89 10.95 3.44
N SER A 157 4.04 9.68 3.84
CA SER A 157 5.21 9.19 4.57
C SER A 157 6.52 9.43 3.80
N ALA A 158 6.52 9.17 2.49
CA ALA A 158 7.68 9.42 1.64
C ALA A 158 8.00 10.92 1.55
N ARG A 159 6.97 11.77 1.42
CA ARG A 159 7.12 13.23 1.39
C ARG A 159 7.62 13.79 2.72
N LYS A 160 7.13 13.28 3.86
CA LYS A 160 7.60 13.63 5.21
C LYS A 160 9.10 13.40 5.32
N ARG A 161 9.54 12.18 5.04
CA ARG A 161 10.96 11.79 5.08
C ARG A 161 11.81 12.62 4.12
N ALA A 162 11.29 12.95 2.95
CA ALA A 162 12.01 13.78 1.98
C ALA A 162 12.18 15.22 2.47
N ALA A 163 11.18 15.79 3.15
CA ALA A 163 11.28 17.12 3.77
C ALA A 163 12.25 17.11 4.97
N GLU A 164 12.14 16.11 5.85
CA GLU A 164 13.02 15.94 7.01
C GLU A 164 14.49 15.84 6.59
N ARG A 165 14.79 15.09 5.52
CA ARG A 165 16.16 15.01 4.94
C ARG A 165 16.69 16.35 4.42
N LYS A 166 15.80 17.29 4.09
CA LYS A 166 16.15 18.64 3.64
C LYS A 166 16.14 19.65 4.80
N GLY A 167 15.99 19.19 6.05
CA GLY A 167 15.86 20.06 7.22
C GLY A 167 14.54 20.83 7.29
N GLN A 168 13.53 20.43 6.50
CA GLN A 168 12.21 21.06 6.49
C GLN A 168 11.22 20.24 7.31
N THR A 169 10.28 20.89 7.99
CA THR A 169 9.17 20.23 8.67
C THR A 169 7.86 20.42 7.89
N LEU A 170 7.14 19.32 7.69
CA LEU A 170 5.76 19.33 7.19
C LEU A 170 4.74 19.19 8.33
N ALA A 171 5.16 19.40 9.58
CA ALA A 171 4.28 19.33 10.73
C ALA A 171 3.23 20.44 10.69
N LYS A 172 2.09 20.20 11.34
CA LYS A 172 1.08 21.22 11.57
C LYS A 172 1.70 22.33 12.39
N THR A 173 2.04 23.45 11.75
CA THR A 173 2.40 24.66 12.48
C THR A 173 1.18 25.09 13.27
N ALA A 174 1.18 24.78 14.56
CA ALA A 174 0.29 25.45 15.51
C ALA A 174 0.52 26.94 15.30
N LYS A 175 -0.54 27.68 14.97
CA LYS A 175 -0.53 29.14 14.95
C LYS A 175 0.31 29.61 16.15
N HIS A 176 1.40 30.33 15.89
CA HIS A 176 2.05 31.15 16.91
C HIS A 176 0.98 32.05 17.53
N ARG A 177 0.39 31.60 18.64
CA ARG A 177 -0.50 32.39 19.48
C ARG A 177 0.39 32.88 20.61
N ARG A 178 0.62 34.20 20.60
CA ARG A 178 1.31 35.05 21.59
C ARG A 178 2.84 35.18 21.45
N THR A 179 3.25 36.06 20.55
CA THR A 179 4.20 37.15 20.87
C THR A 179 3.71 38.42 20.18
N ALA A 180 2.57 38.93 20.63
CA ALA A 180 2.14 40.29 20.34
C ALA A 180 1.79 40.92 21.68
N ARG A 181 2.51 42.00 22.01
CA ARG A 181 2.44 42.84 23.23
C ARG A 181 2.99 42.24 24.53
N GLU A 182 4.30 42.40 24.71
CA GLU A 182 4.81 43.13 25.88
C GLU A 182 5.59 44.33 25.32
N ILE A 183 4.84 45.38 24.97
CA ILE A 183 5.35 46.75 25.09
C ILE A 183 4.72 47.20 26.40
N SER A 184 5.43 47.02 27.50
CA SER A 184 5.13 47.76 28.73
C SER A 184 6.44 48.23 29.34
N ASP A 185 6.63 49.53 29.20
CA ASP A 185 7.31 50.44 30.10
C ASP A 185 8.80 50.18 30.35
N ASN A 186 9.60 50.68 29.41
CA ASN A 186 10.92 51.19 29.76
C ASN A 186 11.18 52.50 29.00
N CYS A 187 10.67 53.61 29.55
CA CYS A 187 11.20 54.95 29.29
C CYS A 187 11.76 55.49 30.60
N PRO A 188 13.07 55.76 30.68
CA PRO A 188 13.70 56.42 31.82
C PRO A 188 13.73 57.95 31.62
N PHE A 189 13.48 58.67 32.73
CA PHE A 189 13.61 60.12 32.97
C PHE A 189 12.58 61.06 32.35
#